data_AF-A0A2M8Q9H8-F1
#
_entry.id   AF-A0A2M8Q9H8-F1
#
_cell.length_a   1.000
_cell.length_b   1.000
_cell.length_c   1.000
_cell.angle_alpha   90.00
_cell.angle_beta   90.00
_cell.angle_gamma   90.00
#
_symmetry.space_group_name_H-M   'P 1'
#
loop_
_entity.id
_entity.type
_entity.pdbx_description
1 polymer ?
#
loop_
_entity_poly.entity_id
_entity_poly.type
_entity_poly.pdbx_seq_one_letter_code
_entity_poly.pdbx_strand_id
1 'polypeptide(L)'
;MLSAAVAGYVFYRHGETWLRSLLLSLSRSTWARRAVTGFGPAWRVASRFIAGESVDEAIAVARQLNAKGLKAALDYLGESVTQAEEANAARDQILLLLDRIQESGVDAYVSVKLSQLGVKIAENLALEN
;
A
#
# COMPACT_ATOMS: atom_id res chain seq x y z
N MET A 1 9.93 -44.01 16.09
CA MET A 1 9.80 -43.60 14.67
C MET A 1 8.50 -42.86 14.35
N LEU A 2 7.40 -43.01 15.12
CA LEU A 2 6.14 -42.26 14.87
C LEU A 2 6.16 -40.76 15.26
N SER A 3 7.04 -40.28 16.15
CA SER A 3 6.97 -38.89 16.63
C SER A 3 7.57 -37.85 15.67
N ALA A 4 8.58 -38.22 14.88
CA ALA A 4 9.17 -37.33 13.87
C ALA A 4 8.21 -37.08 12.69
N ALA A 5 7.39 -38.09 12.34
CA ALA A 5 6.38 -37.97 11.29
C ALA A 5 5.21 -37.06 11.73
N VAL A 6 4.80 -37.11 13.00
CA VAL A 6 3.73 -36.24 13.55
C VAL A 6 4.23 -34.81 13.71
N ALA A 7 5.46 -34.59 14.19
CA ALA A 7 6.07 -33.26 14.26
C ALA A 7 6.26 -32.66 12.86
N GLY A 8 6.74 -33.44 11.89
CA GLY A 8 6.84 -33.05 10.49
C GLY A 8 5.48 -32.74 9.85
N TYR A 9 4.45 -33.52 10.18
CA TYR A 9 3.07 -33.29 9.70
C TYR A 9 2.42 -32.04 10.32
N VAL A 10 2.67 -31.76 11.60
CA VAL A 10 2.19 -30.53 12.27
C VAL A 10 2.92 -29.29 11.76
N PHE A 11 4.24 -29.34 11.57
CA PHE A 11 5.03 -28.28 10.93
C PHE A 11 4.65 -28.09 9.46
N TYR A 12 4.35 -29.15 8.72
CA TYR A 12 3.85 -29.07 7.35
C TYR A 12 2.43 -28.47 7.31
N ARG A 13 1.57 -28.80 8.27
CA ARG A 13 0.19 -28.30 8.35
C ARG A 13 0.07 -26.88 8.93
N HIS A 14 1.07 -26.38 9.65
CA HIS A 14 1.12 -25.02 10.26
C HIS A 14 2.27 -24.15 9.70
N GLY A 15 3.03 -24.65 8.73
CA GLY A 15 4.28 -24.05 8.27
C GLY A 15 4.12 -22.69 7.60
N GLU A 16 2.96 -22.42 7.00
CA GLU A 16 2.68 -21.11 6.41
C GLU A 16 2.12 -20.12 7.43
N THR A 17 1.43 -20.61 8.47
CA THR A 17 0.71 -19.76 9.43
C THR A 17 1.67 -18.91 10.26
N TRP A 18 2.81 -19.47 10.68
CA TRP A 18 3.81 -18.74 11.46
C TRP A 18 4.53 -17.70 10.59
N LEU A 19 4.93 -18.07 9.37
CA LEU A 19 5.60 -17.16 8.43
C LEU A 19 4.66 -16.02 8.03
N ARG A 20 3.41 -16.34 7.69
CA ARG A 20 2.37 -15.34 7.42
C ARG A 20 2.17 -14.41 8.61
N SER A 21 2.07 -14.94 9.81
CA SER A 21 1.87 -14.11 11.01
C SER A 21 3.06 -13.20 11.29
N LEU A 22 4.28 -13.70 11.09
CA LEU A 22 5.51 -12.92 11.20
C LEU A 22 5.55 -11.80 10.14
N LEU A 23 5.30 -12.13 8.87
CA LEU A 23 5.28 -11.15 7.78
C LEU A 23 4.20 -10.10 7.99
N LEU A 24 2.99 -10.49 8.42
CA LEU A 24 1.92 -9.56 8.75
C LEU A 24 2.27 -8.66 9.94
N SER A 25 2.92 -9.21 10.96
CA SER A 25 3.40 -8.43 12.10
C SER A 25 4.45 -7.38 11.67
N LEU A 26 5.44 -7.81 10.87
CA LEU A 26 6.45 -6.91 10.32
C LEU A 26 5.86 -5.85 9.40
N SER A 27 4.83 -6.18 8.61
CA SER A 27 4.15 -5.22 7.73
C SER A 27 3.46 -4.08 8.47
N ARG A 28 3.07 -4.28 9.73
CA ARG A 28 2.46 -3.26 10.61
C ARG A 28 3.50 -2.47 11.41
N SER A 29 4.78 -2.76 11.24
CA SER A 29 5.84 -2.14 12.03
C SER A 29 6.45 -0.93 11.31
N THR A 30 6.41 0.22 11.98
CA THR A 30 7.02 1.47 11.49
C THR A 30 8.54 1.40 11.37
N TRP A 31 9.22 0.68 12.28
CA TRP A 31 10.67 0.48 12.19
C TRP A 31 11.04 -0.41 11.00
N ALA A 32 10.21 -1.41 10.70
CA ALA A 32 10.46 -2.32 9.59
C ALA A 32 10.27 -1.60 8.25
N ARG A 33 9.23 -0.76 8.15
CA ARG A 33 9.05 0.16 7.01
C ARG A 33 10.29 1.02 6.79
N ARG A 34 10.77 1.71 7.83
CA ARG A 34 11.98 2.56 7.75
C ARG A 34 13.24 1.78 7.35
N ALA A 35 13.39 0.55 7.85
CA ALA A 35 14.52 -0.30 7.51
C ALA A 35 14.49 -0.71 6.04
N VAL A 36 13.32 -1.06 5.49
CA VAL A 36 13.15 -1.42 4.07
C VAL A 36 13.43 -0.24 3.16
N THR A 37 12.94 0.95 3.52
CA THR A 37 13.09 2.14 2.68
C THR A 37 14.50 2.74 2.77
N GLY A 38 15.18 2.58 3.91
CA GLY A 38 16.59 2.96 4.08
C GLY A 38 17.62 1.95 3.57
N PHE A 39 17.25 0.68 3.35
CA PHE A 39 18.17 -0.35 2.88
C PHE A 39 18.02 -0.60 1.38
N GLY A 40 18.99 -0.11 0.59
CA GLY A 40 18.94 -0.14 -0.89
C GLY A 40 18.58 -1.49 -1.52
N PRO A 41 19.09 -2.64 -1.05
CA PRO A 41 18.67 -3.94 -1.58
C PRO A 41 17.20 -4.27 -1.29
N ALA A 42 16.67 -3.94 -0.10
CA ALA A 42 15.26 -4.14 0.21
C ALA A 42 14.36 -3.20 -0.61
N TRP A 43 14.77 -1.93 -0.75
CA TRP A 43 14.06 -0.98 -1.60
C TRP A 43 13.99 -1.44 -3.06
N ARG A 44 15.05 -2.05 -3.61
CA ARG A 44 15.05 -2.58 -4.98
C ARG A 44 13.98 -3.66 -5.21
N VAL A 45 13.65 -4.42 -4.16
CA VAL A 45 12.58 -5.41 -4.22
C VAL A 45 11.22 -4.72 -4.09
N ALA A 46 11.08 -3.76 -3.17
CA ALA A 46 9.83 -3.04 -2.94
C ALA A 46 9.42 -2.14 -4.12
N SER A 47 10.38 -1.47 -4.77
CA SER A 47 10.13 -0.53 -5.87
C SER A 47 9.62 -1.20 -7.15
N ARG A 48 9.64 -2.54 -7.23
CA ARG A 48 8.89 -3.29 -8.27
C ARG A 48 7.38 -3.22 -8.08
N PHE A 49 6.91 -2.92 -6.88
CA PHE A 49 5.49 -2.95 -6.52
C PHE A 49 4.96 -1.60 -6.02
N ILE A 50 5.84 -0.70 -5.57
CA ILE A 50 5.48 0.61 -5.03
C ILE A 50 6.18 1.68 -5.85
N ALA A 51 5.41 2.67 -6.32
CA ALA A 51 5.93 3.74 -7.18
C ALA A 51 6.81 4.76 -6.42
N GLY A 52 6.60 4.90 -5.11
CA GLY A 52 7.35 5.82 -4.24
C GLY A 52 6.66 5.99 -2.89
N GLU A 53 7.26 6.80 -2.02
CA GLU A 53 6.67 7.24 -0.76
C GLU A 53 6.08 8.65 -0.84
N SER A 54 6.30 9.36 -1.95
CA SER A 54 5.73 10.69 -2.21
C SER A 54 4.90 10.75 -3.49
N VAL A 55 4.02 11.74 -3.57
CA VAL A 55 3.24 12.04 -4.78
C VAL A 55 4.16 12.34 -5.96
N ASP A 56 5.23 13.10 -5.77
CA ASP A 56 6.17 13.43 -6.86
C ASP A 56 6.88 12.20 -7.43
N GLU A 57 7.27 11.24 -6.58
CA GLU A 57 7.84 9.97 -7.03
C GLU A 57 6.81 9.15 -7.81
N ALA A 58 5.57 9.09 -7.35
CA ALA A 58 4.50 8.40 -8.06
C ALA A 58 4.25 9.01 -9.45
N ILE A 59 4.28 10.34 -9.56
CA ILE A 59 4.17 11.06 -10.84
C ILE A 59 5.37 10.81 -11.74
N ALA A 60 6.58 10.74 -11.19
CA ALA A 60 7.78 10.39 -11.97
C ALA A 60 7.67 8.99 -12.58
N VAL A 61 7.15 8.01 -11.82
CA VAL A 61 6.89 6.65 -12.32
C VAL A 61 5.78 6.66 -13.38
N ALA A 62 4.68 7.37 -13.14
CA ALA A 62 3.59 7.50 -14.12
C ALA A 62 4.10 8.07 -15.45
N ARG A 63 4.95 9.10 -15.41
CA ARG A 63 5.58 9.69 -16.60
C ARG A 63 6.43 8.68 -17.37
N GLN A 64 7.19 7.83 -16.67
CA GLN A 64 7.98 6.76 -17.29
C GLN A 64 7.10 5.69 -17.95
N LEU A 65 5.93 5.38 -17.38
CA LEU A 65 4.97 4.46 -17.98
C LEU A 65 4.30 5.09 -19.21
N ASN A 66 3.90 6.36 -19.13
CA ASN A 66 3.34 7.09 -20.26
C ASN A 66 4.31 7.18 -21.44
N ALA A 67 5.61 7.40 -21.18
CA ALA A 67 6.66 7.37 -22.21
C ALA A 67 6.76 6.02 -22.94
N LYS A 68 6.23 4.95 -22.35
CA LYS A 68 6.13 3.61 -22.95
C LYS A 68 4.76 3.33 -23.56
N GLY A 69 3.88 4.33 -23.65
CA GLY A 69 2.52 4.21 -24.17
C GLY A 69 1.52 3.57 -23.20
N LEU A 70 1.85 3.49 -21.91
CA LEU A 70 0.99 2.90 -20.88
C LEU A 70 0.31 4.00 -20.04
N LYS A 71 -0.98 3.84 -19.78
CA LYS A 71 -1.69 4.62 -18.76
C LYS A 71 -1.39 4.07 -17.37
N ALA A 72 -1.40 4.93 -16.35
CA ALA A 72 -1.15 4.53 -14.97
C ALA A 72 -2.41 4.64 -14.09
N ALA A 73 -2.64 3.64 -13.24
CA ALA A 73 -3.55 3.73 -12.11
C ALA A 73 -2.71 3.99 -10.86
N LEU A 74 -2.90 5.13 -10.21
CA LEU A 74 -2.22 5.47 -8.96
C LEU A 74 -3.13 5.13 -7.78
N ASP A 75 -2.56 4.51 -6.75
CA ASP A 75 -3.28 4.07 -5.56
C ASP A 75 -2.58 4.62 -4.31
N TYR A 76 -3.30 5.45 -3.54
CA TYR A 76 -2.79 5.95 -2.27
C TYR A 76 -2.90 4.86 -1.20
N LEU A 77 -1.75 4.35 -0.77
CA LEU A 77 -1.66 3.30 0.23
C LEU A 77 -1.80 3.87 1.64
N GLY A 78 -3.04 4.06 2.09
CA GLY A 78 -3.39 4.36 3.48
C GLY A 78 -3.56 3.11 4.35
N GLU A 79 -3.39 3.27 5.66
CA GLU A 79 -3.65 2.24 6.67
C GLU A 79 -5.16 2.01 6.89
N SER A 80 -5.54 1.05 7.75
CA SER A 80 -6.94 0.80 8.08
C SER A 80 -7.53 1.99 8.85
N VAL A 81 -8.33 2.80 8.16
CA VAL A 81 -9.02 3.97 8.72
C VAL A 81 -10.01 3.55 9.79
N THR A 82 -9.82 4.06 11.00
CA THR A 82 -10.65 3.82 12.19
C THR A 82 -11.23 5.10 12.78
N GLN A 83 -10.70 6.26 12.39
CA GLN A 83 -11.11 7.58 12.85
C GLN A 83 -11.46 8.50 11.67
N ALA A 84 -12.32 9.49 11.89
CA ALA A 84 -12.77 10.39 10.82
C ALA A 84 -11.62 11.26 10.28
N GLU A 85 -10.69 11.64 11.15
CA GLU A 85 -9.50 12.42 10.81
C GLU A 85 -8.58 11.66 9.84
N GLU A 86 -8.46 10.34 10.01
CA GLU A 86 -7.69 9.47 9.11
C GLU A 86 -8.36 9.38 7.72
N ALA A 87 -9.70 9.34 7.67
CA ALA A 87 -10.46 9.36 6.42
C ALA A 87 -10.26 10.68 5.67
N ASN A 88 -10.37 11.80 6.39
CA ASN A 88 -10.17 13.14 5.83
C ASN A 88 -8.73 13.32 5.31
N ALA A 89 -7.74 12.83 6.05
CA ALA A 89 -6.35 12.85 5.58
C ALA A 89 -6.15 12.02 4.31
N ALA A 90 -6.81 10.85 4.20
CA ALA A 90 -6.77 10.04 2.98
C ALA A 90 -7.42 10.77 1.78
N ARG A 91 -8.57 11.43 1.99
CA ARG A 91 -9.19 12.31 0.98
C ARG A 91 -8.20 13.38 0.51
N ASP A 92 -7.59 14.11 1.45
CA ASP A 92 -6.69 15.21 1.12
C ASP A 92 -5.47 14.74 0.30
N GLN A 93 -4.95 13.55 0.59
CA GLN A 93 -3.89 12.94 -0.21
C GLN A 93 -4.34 12.52 -1.62
N ILE A 94 -5.58 12.02 -1.75
CA ILE A 94 -6.17 11.69 -3.05
C ILE A 94 -6.37 12.97 -3.88
N LEU A 95 -6.87 14.04 -3.28
CA LEU A 95 -7.05 15.34 -3.95
C LEU A 95 -5.70 15.92 -4.39
N LEU A 96 -4.68 15.91 -3.52
CA LEU A 96 -3.33 16.33 -3.86
C LEU A 96 -2.76 15.53 -5.04
N LEU A 97 -3.01 14.22 -5.08
CA LEU A 97 -2.57 13.36 -6.18
C LEU A 97 -3.28 13.72 -7.49
N LEU A 98 -4.60 14.00 -7.46
CA LEU A 98 -5.37 14.45 -8.62
C LEU A 98 -4.86 15.79 -9.15
N ASP A 99 -4.62 16.76 -8.26
CA ASP A 99 -4.04 18.05 -8.62
C ASP A 99 -2.69 17.87 -9.32
N ARG A 100 -1.84 16.99 -8.77
CA ARG A 100 -0.51 16.73 -9.33
C ARG A 100 -0.57 16.00 -10.68
N ILE A 101 -1.52 15.08 -10.88
CA ILE A 101 -1.75 14.45 -12.18
C ILE A 101 -2.09 15.53 -13.22
N GLN A 102 -3.00 16.45 -12.87
CA GLN A 102 -3.40 17.54 -13.76
C GLN A 102 -2.24 18.48 -14.08
N GLU A 103 -1.52 18.97 -13.07
CA GLU A 103 -0.38 19.88 -13.25
C GLU A 103 0.75 19.27 -14.08
N SER A 104 1.02 17.99 -13.87
CA SER A 104 2.17 17.31 -14.48
C SER A 104 1.88 16.81 -15.90
N GLY A 105 0.60 16.75 -16.29
CA GLY A 105 0.13 16.29 -17.60
C GLY A 105 0.34 14.80 -17.85
N VAL A 106 0.48 13.99 -16.80
CA VAL A 106 0.60 12.53 -16.95
C VAL A 106 -0.77 11.91 -17.27
N ASP A 107 -0.80 10.88 -18.11
CA ASP A 107 -2.00 10.09 -18.41
C ASP A 107 -2.17 9.02 -17.32
N ALA A 108 -2.76 9.47 -16.20
CA ALA A 108 -3.01 8.65 -15.03
C ALA A 108 -4.38 8.95 -14.41
N TYR A 109 -4.87 8.00 -13.62
CA TYR A 109 -6.08 8.14 -12.82
C TYR A 109 -5.85 7.59 -11.41
N VAL A 110 -6.70 7.99 -10.46
CA VAL A 110 -6.60 7.55 -9.05
C VAL A 110 -7.61 6.46 -8.77
N SER A 111 -7.15 5.39 -8.10
CA SER A 111 -8.02 4.36 -7.54
C SER A 111 -8.40 4.74 -6.11
N VAL A 112 -9.70 4.73 -5.81
CA VAL A 112 -10.25 5.14 -4.51
C VAL A 112 -10.92 3.96 -3.84
N LYS A 113 -10.73 3.81 -2.52
CA LYS A 113 -11.38 2.77 -1.71
C LYS A 113 -12.28 3.44 -0.67
N LEU A 114 -13.59 3.15 -0.71
CA LEU A 114 -14.56 3.72 0.25
C LEU A 114 -14.22 3.38 1.72
N SER A 115 -13.54 2.26 1.95
CA SER A 115 -13.04 1.92 3.29
C SER A 115 -11.97 2.88 3.80
N GLN A 116 -11.17 3.48 2.92
CA GLN A 116 -10.21 4.54 3.28
C GLN A 116 -10.92 5.90 3.42
N LEU A 117 -12.09 6.09 2.80
CA LEU A 117 -12.91 7.30 2.94
C LEU A 117 -13.86 7.25 4.15
N GLY A 118 -13.79 6.20 4.96
CA GLY A 118 -14.54 6.13 6.22
C GLY A 118 -15.88 5.40 6.16
N VAL A 119 -16.20 4.65 5.09
CA VAL A 119 -17.51 3.97 4.96
C VAL A 119 -17.77 2.94 6.07
N LYS A 120 -16.70 2.44 6.70
CA LYS A 120 -16.78 1.53 7.86
C LYS A 120 -17.07 2.23 9.19
N ILE A 121 -16.91 3.55 9.22
CA ILE A 121 -17.20 4.42 10.37
C ILE A 121 -18.63 4.94 10.22
N ALA A 122 -18.90 5.62 9.11
CA ALA A 122 -20.23 6.11 8.75
C ALA A 122 -20.32 6.32 7.22
N GLU A 123 -21.49 6.02 6.65
CA GLU A 123 -21.71 6.17 5.20
C GLU A 123 -21.62 7.63 4.75
N ASN A 124 -22.17 8.57 5.54
CA ASN A 124 -22.11 10.00 5.22
C ASN A 124 -20.68 10.53 5.20
N LEU A 125 -19.80 10.05 6.08
CA LEU A 125 -18.38 10.43 6.09
C LEU A 125 -17.70 10.06 4.75
N ALA A 126 -18.03 8.90 4.19
CA ALA A 126 -17.48 8.46 2.90
C ALA A 126 -18.14 9.14 1.69
N LEU A 127 -19.33 9.72 1.85
CA LEU A 127 -20.00 10.51 0.82
C LEU A 127 -19.51 11.96 0.80
N GLU A 128 -19.19 12.51 1.97
CA GLU A 128 -18.63 13.85 2.13
C GLU A 128 -17.16 13.93 1.67
N ASN A 129 -16.44 12.81 1.73
CA ASN A 129 -15.06 12.66 1.26
C ASN A 129 -14.98 12.25 -0.21
#